data_AF-A0A7J4QTF8-F1
#
_entry.id   AF-A0A7J4QTF8-F1
#
_cell.length_a   1.000
_cell.length_b   1.000
_cell.length_c   1.000
_cell.angle_alpha   90.00
_cell.angle_beta   90.00
_cell.angle_gamma   90.00
#
_symmetry.space_group_name_H-M   'P 1'
#
loop_
_entity.id
_entity.type
_entity.pdbx_description
1 polymer ?
#
loop_
_entity_poly.entity_id
_entity_poly.type
_entity_poly.pdbx_seq_one_letter_code
_entity_poly.pdbx_strand_id
1 'polypeptide(L)'
;MSPIDRPGWKSGHITKLLESNVSSCLLQNGKKGHPVHLVKSDLLNVINASDDTPLRDLVDFDTVEIHDGLLSLNIDTPDDLTILLDNSQFFDKL
;
A
#
# COMPACT_ATOMS: atom_id res chain seq x y z
N MET A 1 -2.46 6.22 -3.38
CA MET A 1 -2.71 6.53 -1.96
C MET A 1 -1.70 5.80 -1.09
N SER A 2 -1.14 6.49 -0.09
CA SER A 2 -0.14 5.96 0.85
C SER A 2 -0.54 6.32 2.28
N PRO A 3 -1.09 5.38 3.07
CA PRO A 3 -1.44 5.61 4.47
C PRO A 3 -0.19 5.83 5.32
N ILE A 4 -0.23 6.81 6.23
CA ILE A 4 0.93 7.21 7.04
C ILE A 4 1.30 6.15 8.10
N ASP A 5 0.34 5.35 8.51
CA ASP A 5 0.38 4.24 9.48
C ASP A 5 0.90 2.93 8.89
N ARG A 6 1.17 2.90 7.57
CA ARG A 6 1.67 1.72 6.84
C ARG A 6 3.01 2.00 6.17
N PRO A 7 4.10 2.15 6.94
CA PRO A 7 5.40 2.56 6.39
C PRO A 7 6.20 1.41 5.76
N GLY A 8 5.63 0.21 5.63
CA GLY A 8 6.35 -1.03 5.26
C GLY A 8 6.79 -1.16 3.80
N TRP A 9 7.15 -0.07 3.13
CA TRP A 9 7.55 -0.04 1.72
C TRP A 9 8.70 0.96 1.51
N LYS A 10 9.42 0.81 0.39
CA LYS A 10 10.58 1.63 0.01
C LYS A 10 10.32 2.39 -1.29
N SER A 11 11.14 3.41 -1.55
CA SER A 11 11.07 4.21 -2.77
C SER A 11 11.05 3.35 -4.05
N GLY A 12 11.90 2.33 -4.13
CA GLY A 12 11.95 1.39 -5.25
C GLY A 12 10.67 0.58 -5.47
N HIS A 13 9.88 0.30 -4.43
CA HIS A 13 8.57 -0.34 -4.57
C HIS A 13 7.57 0.62 -5.23
N ILE A 14 7.65 1.91 -4.93
CA ILE A 14 6.80 2.94 -5.54
C ILE A 14 7.13 3.13 -7.01
N THR A 15 8.41 3.12 -7.37
CA THR A 15 8.82 3.18 -8.79
C THR A 15 8.16 2.07 -9.60
N LYS A 16 8.21 0.83 -9.12
CA LYS A 16 7.54 -0.31 -9.77
C LYS A 16 6.01 -0.14 -9.87
N LEU A 17 5.40 0.44 -8.83
CA LEU A 17 3.96 0.69 -8.81
C LEU A 17 3.55 1.75 -9.85
N LEU A 18 4.38 2.77 -10.04
CA LEU A 18 4.16 3.86 -11.01
C LEU A 18 4.41 3.44 -12.47
N GLU A 19 5.10 2.32 -12.72
CA GLU A 19 5.25 1.75 -14.06
C GLU A 19 3.94 1.10 -14.57
N SER A 20 2.96 0.90 -13.69
CA SER A 20 1.67 0.31 -14.05
C SER A 20 0.75 1.32 -14.73
N ASN A 21 0.19 0.92 -15.87
CA ASN A 21 -0.83 1.70 -16.59
C ASN A 21 -2.25 1.48 -16.06
N VAL A 22 -2.41 0.67 -15.01
CA VAL A 22 -3.68 0.36 -14.36
C VAL A 22 -3.59 0.63 -12.86
N SER A 23 -4.76 0.69 -12.19
CA SER A 23 -4.78 0.74 -10.73
C SER A 23 -4.13 -0.52 -10.19
N SER A 24 -3.17 -0.35 -9.28
CA SER A 24 -2.38 -1.46 -8.76
C SER A 24 -1.98 -1.28 -7.31
N CYS A 25 -1.64 -2.37 -6.64
CA CYS A 25 -1.17 -2.40 -5.27
C CYS A 25 0.06 -3.29 -5.13
N LEU A 26 0.81 -3.10 -4.05
CA LEU A 26 1.93 -3.98 -3.74
C LEU A 26 1.43 -5.36 -3.28
N LEU A 27 2.15 -6.41 -3.64
CA LEU A 27 1.92 -7.78 -3.21
C LEU A 27 3.20 -8.33 -2.60
N GLN A 28 3.10 -8.90 -1.40
CA GLN A 28 4.19 -9.60 -0.75
C GLN A 28 3.65 -10.86 -0.09
N ASN A 29 4.26 -12.01 -0.39
CA ASN A 29 3.91 -13.30 0.19
C ASN A 29 2.39 -13.60 0.12
N GLY A 30 1.78 -13.29 -1.03
CA GLY A 30 0.34 -13.48 -1.26
C GLY A 30 -0.58 -12.46 -0.57
N LYS A 31 -0.03 -11.49 0.17
CA LYS A 31 -0.81 -10.42 0.82
C LYS A 31 -0.72 -9.11 0.02
N LYS A 32 -1.86 -8.61 -0.43
CA LYS A 32 -1.99 -7.27 -1.01
C LYS A 32 -1.77 -6.21 0.09
N GLY A 33 -1.10 -5.12 -0.24
CA GLY A 33 -0.77 -4.06 0.70
C GLY A 33 -0.68 -2.68 0.04
N HIS A 34 -0.61 -1.67 0.89
CA HIS A 34 -0.38 -0.29 0.49
C HIS A 34 1.12 -0.06 0.22
N PRO A 35 1.48 0.95 -0.60
CA PRO A 35 0.61 1.92 -1.25
C PRO A 35 -0.12 1.36 -2.46
N VAL A 36 -1.15 2.08 -2.88
CA VAL A 36 -1.90 1.77 -4.10
C VAL A 36 -1.73 2.88 -5.12
N HIS A 37 -1.58 2.52 -6.39
CA HIS A 37 -1.63 3.41 -7.54
C HIS A 37 -3.06 3.41 -8.07
N LEU A 38 -3.57 4.60 -8.39
CA LEU A 38 -4.91 4.80 -8.93
C LEU A 38 -4.78 5.52 -10.26
N VAL A 39 -5.35 4.93 -11.30
CA VAL A 39 -5.47 5.61 -12.59
C VAL A 39 -6.72 6.48 -12.62
N LYS A 40 -6.75 7.42 -13.58
CA LYS A 40 -7.80 8.43 -13.66
C LYS A 40 -9.20 7.85 -13.80
N SER A 41 -9.38 6.77 -14.55
CA SER A 41 -10.69 6.13 -14.73
C SER A 41 -11.28 5.64 -13.41
N ASP A 42 -10.46 4.97 -12.59
CA ASP A 42 -10.91 4.40 -11.32
C ASP A 42 -11.07 5.46 -10.24
N LEU A 43 -10.26 6.53 -10.29
CA LEU A 43 -10.43 7.68 -9.41
C LEU A 43 -11.82 8.33 -9.56
N LEU A 44 -12.40 8.33 -10.77
CA LEU A 44 -13.75 8.84 -10.98
C LEU A 44 -14.81 7.98 -10.29
N ASN A 45 -14.61 6.67 -10.17
CA ASN A 45 -15.51 5.79 -9.41
C ASN A 45 -15.47 6.16 -7.92
N VAL A 46 -14.27 6.43 -7.39
CA VAL A 46 -14.06 6.83 -5.99
C VAL A 46 -14.73 8.16 -5.68
N ILE A 47 -14.56 9.17 -6.55
CA ILE A 47 -15.12 10.52 -6.34
C ILE A 47 -16.67 10.50 -6.34
N ASN A 48 -17.29 9.58 -7.07
CA ASN A 48 -18.75 9.50 -7.19
C ASN A 48 -19.39 8.51 -6.18
N ALA A 49 -18.58 7.81 -5.38
CA ALA A 49 -19.07 6.86 -4.40
C ALA A 49 -19.55 7.55 -3.11
N SER A 50 -20.29 6.81 -2.29
CA SER A 50 -20.56 7.21 -0.91
C SER A 50 -19.27 7.12 -0.08
N ASP A 51 -19.08 8.06 0.85
CA ASP A 51 -17.92 8.13 1.73
C ASP A 51 -17.64 6.83 2.51
N ASP A 52 -18.70 6.06 2.82
CA ASP A 52 -18.61 4.81 3.57
C ASP A 52 -18.31 3.59 2.69
N THR A 53 -18.29 3.75 1.36
CA THR A 53 -18.05 2.63 0.44
C THR A 53 -16.56 2.25 0.47
N PRO A 54 -16.21 0.99 0.79
CA PRO A 54 -14.82 0.55 0.80
C PRO A 54 -14.16 0.66 -0.58
N LEU A 55 -12.92 1.16 -0.62
CA LEU A 55 -12.17 1.33 -1.86
C LEU A 55 -12.03 0.03 -2.69
N ARG A 56 -11.89 -1.12 -2.01
CA ARG A 56 -11.82 -2.44 -2.63
C ARG A 56 -13.08 -2.86 -3.41
N ASP A 57 -14.21 -2.21 -3.13
CA ASP A 57 -15.49 -2.49 -3.80
C ASP A 57 -15.69 -1.53 -4.99
N LEU A 58 -14.83 -0.50 -5.12
CA LEU A 58 -14.88 0.54 -6.16
C LEU A 58 -13.80 0.38 -7.23
N VAL A 59 -12.68 -0.25 -6.88
CA VAL A 59 -11.50 -0.37 -7.72
C VAL A 59 -10.93 -1.77 -7.60
N ASP A 60 -10.72 -2.42 -8.75
CA ASP A 60 -9.92 -3.64 -8.81
C ASP A 60 -8.44 -3.27 -8.98
N PHE A 61 -7.60 -3.84 -8.12
CA PHE A 61 -6.16 -3.55 -8.09
C PHE A 61 -5.37 -4.75 -8.59
N ASP A 62 -4.65 -4.52 -9.68
CA ASP A 62 -3.58 -5.41 -10.14
C ASP A 62 -2.45 -5.45 -9.12
N THR A 63 -1.73 -6.57 -9.10
CA THR A 63 -0.69 -6.80 -8.10
C THR A 63 0.70 -6.60 -8.68
N VAL A 64 1.50 -5.78 -8.00
CA VAL A 64 2.93 -5.64 -8.25
C VAL A 64 3.68 -6.40 -7.18
N GLU A 65 4.29 -7.52 -7.54
CA GLU A 65 5.04 -8.35 -6.60
C GLU A 65 6.35 -7.66 -6.17
N ILE A 66 6.57 -7.64 -4.86
CA ILE A 66 7.77 -7.08 -4.25
C ILE A 66 8.40 -8.04 -3.24
N HIS A 67 9.67 -7.79 -3.00
CA HIS A 67 10.46 -8.43 -1.96
C HIS A 67 11.04 -7.34 -1.04
N ASP A 68 11.54 -7.76 0.11
CA ASP A 68 12.16 -6.87 1.10
C ASP A 68 11.28 -5.69 1.51
N GLY A 69 9.98 -5.96 1.71
CA GLY A 69 9.00 -5.05 2.29
C GLY A 69 8.46 -5.57 3.63
N LEU A 70 7.67 -4.73 4.30
CA LEU A 70 6.95 -5.05 5.54
C LEU A 70 5.46 -4.72 5.37
N LEU A 71 4.84 -5.17 4.27
CA LEU A 71 3.46 -4.78 3.91
C LEU A 71 2.39 -5.10 4.98
N SER A 72 2.67 -6.04 5.89
CA SER A 72 1.78 -6.36 7.00
C SER A 72 1.88 -5.41 8.19
N LEU A 73 2.89 -4.52 8.23
CA LEU A 73 3.04 -3.53 9.29
C LEU A 73 1.96 -2.46 9.15
N ASN A 74 1.06 -2.41 10.14
CA ASN A 74 0.02 -1.41 10.29
C ASN A 74 0.04 -0.90 11.72
N ILE A 75 0.17 0.41 11.92
CA ILE A 75 0.31 1.00 13.25
C ILE A 75 -1.06 1.48 13.72
N ASP A 76 -1.93 0.53 14.11
CA ASP A 76 -3.30 0.81 14.55
C ASP A 76 -3.38 1.04 16.08
N THR A 77 -2.47 0.43 16.83
CA THR A 77 -2.47 0.36 18.28
C THR A 77 -1.09 0.64 18.86
N PRO A 78 -0.98 1.00 20.16
CA PRO A 78 0.31 1.16 20.82
C PRO A 78 1.21 -0.08 20.76
N ASP A 79 0.62 -1.28 20.75
CA ASP A 79 1.38 -2.54 20.70
C ASP A 79 2.09 -2.74 19.36
N ASP A 80 1.58 -2.15 18.26
CA ASP A 80 2.21 -2.21 16.94
C ASP A 80 3.56 -1.46 16.90
N LEU A 81 3.80 -0.55 17.86
CA LEU A 81 5.10 0.12 18.00
C LEU A 81 6.22 -0.85 18.34
N THR A 82 5.93 -1.96 19.03
CA THR A 82 6.93 -3.01 19.27
C THR A 82 7.36 -3.63 17.95
N ILE A 83 6.42 -3.96 17.06
CA ILE A 83 6.72 -4.51 15.73
C ILE A 83 7.52 -3.50 14.90
N LEU A 84 7.15 -2.22 14.96
CA LEU A 84 7.91 -1.14 14.30
C LEU A 84 9.37 -1.08 14.79
N LEU A 85 9.58 -1.11 16.11
CA LEU A 85 10.90 -1.05 16.73
C LEU A 85 11.75 -2.28 16.40
N ASP A 86 11.16 -3.48 16.45
CA ASP A 86 11.84 -4.73 16.11
C ASP A 86 12.34 -4.74 14.66
N ASN A 87 11.68 -3.97 13.79
CA ASN A 87 12.01 -3.85 12.38
C ASN A 87 12.70 -2.51 12.04
N SER A 88 13.25 -1.77 13.01
CA SER A 88 13.78 -0.42 12.79
C SER A 88 14.83 -0.35 11.68
N GLN A 89 15.65 -1.40 11.53
CA GLN A 89 16.70 -1.51 10.51
C GLN A 89 16.17 -1.45 9.08
N PHE A 90 14.89 -1.80 8.86
CA PHE A 90 14.25 -1.69 7.55
C PHE A 90 14.28 -0.25 7.02
N PHE A 91 14.17 0.73 7.93
CA PHE A 91 14.02 2.15 7.63
C PHE A 91 15.35 2.90 7.49
N ASP A 92 16.48 2.26 7.80
CA ASP A 92 17.81 2.88 7.70
C ASP A 92 18.23 3.16 6.25
N LYS A 93 17.57 2.54 5.27
CA LYS A 93 17.86 2.64 3.83
C LYS A 93 16.57 2.72 3.01
N LEU A 94 16.02 3.94 2.90
CA LEU A 94 14.85 4.27 2.08
C LEU A 94 15.18 4.51 0.61
#